data_AF-A0A926WKX2-F1
#
_entry.id   AF-A0A926WKX2-F1
#
_cell.length_a   1.000
_cell.length_b   1.000
_cell.length_c   1.000
_cell.angle_alpha   90.00
_cell.angle_beta   90.00
_cell.angle_gamma   90.00
#
_symmetry.space_group_name_H-M   'P 1'
#
loop_
_entity.id
_entity.type
_entity.pdbx_description
1 polymer ?
#
loop_
_entity_poly.entity_id
_entity_poly.type
_entity_poly.pdbx_seq_one_letter_code
_entity_poly.pdbx_strand_id
1 'polypeptide(L)'
;MQKRQKRLVELIEYLLQAGWTQTTLSVEIGVDFSTVYRWLKGKAIPETDSKNFLCLAKLSGGDSETLKQYLDGYISLSTYLKNFDLAENSLNNATVDTKYPVEQIKEEVLARIYTLDPVDIADIISTSVAFLAESRKAAIR
;
A
#
# COMPACT_ATOMS: atom_id res chain seq x y z
N MET A 1 -14.69 -15.16 -3.77
CA MET A 1 -13.26 -14.78 -3.91
C MET A 1 -12.42 -16.01 -3.64
N GLN A 2 -11.46 -16.35 -4.51
CA GLN A 2 -10.63 -17.56 -4.39
C GLN A 2 -9.64 -17.42 -3.22
N LYS A 3 -9.29 -18.53 -2.55
CA LYS A 3 -8.40 -18.55 -1.38
C LYS A 3 -7.07 -17.83 -1.64
N ARG A 4 -6.49 -18.06 -2.82
CA ARG A 4 -5.23 -17.46 -3.28
C ARG A 4 -5.31 -15.93 -3.39
N GLN A 5 -6.43 -15.41 -3.91
CA GLN A 5 -6.68 -13.96 -3.99
C GLN A 5 -6.83 -13.35 -2.59
N LYS A 6 -7.46 -14.06 -1.64
CA LYS A 6 -7.65 -13.54 -0.28
C LYS A 6 -6.32 -13.37 0.45
N ARG A 7 -5.41 -14.32 0.26
CA ARG A 7 -4.06 -14.24 0.81
C ARG A 7 -3.22 -13.14 0.15
N LEU A 8 -3.36 -12.93 -1.16
CA LEU A 8 -2.71 -11.80 -1.80
C LEU A 8 -3.19 -10.46 -1.22
N VAL A 9 -4.50 -10.31 -1.02
CA VAL A 9 -5.07 -9.10 -0.40
C VAL A 9 -4.51 -8.89 1.00
N GLU A 10 -4.50 -9.94 1.83
CA GLU A 10 -3.95 -9.91 3.19
C GLU A 10 -2.47 -9.47 3.22
N LEU A 11 -1.65 -9.98 2.29
CA LEU A 11 -0.26 -9.55 2.16
C LEU A 11 -0.12 -8.08 1.76
N ILE A 12 -0.89 -7.62 0.77
CA ILE A 12 -0.82 -6.22 0.34
C ILE A 12 -1.31 -5.29 1.46
N GLU A 13 -2.37 -5.64 2.17
CA GLU A 13 -2.86 -4.89 3.33
C GLU A 13 -1.79 -4.79 4.43
N TYR A 14 -1.05 -5.87 4.67
CA TYR A 14 0.09 -5.85 5.60
C TYR A 14 1.18 -4.85 5.16
N LEU A 15 1.54 -4.84 3.88
CA LEU A 15 2.50 -3.86 3.34
C LEU A 15 1.99 -2.43 3.52
N LEU A 16 0.69 -2.19 3.28
CA LEU A 16 0.09 -0.87 3.50
C LEU A 16 0.16 -0.44 4.97
N GLN A 17 -0.07 -1.37 5.91
CA GLN A 17 0.10 -1.11 7.35
C GLN A 17 1.55 -0.82 7.73
N ALA A 18 2.52 -1.40 7.00
CA ALA A 18 3.95 -1.13 7.16
C ALA A 18 4.41 0.20 6.52
N GLY A 19 3.49 1.01 5.99
CA GLY A 19 3.77 2.34 5.45
C GLY A 19 3.92 2.40 3.93
N TRP A 20 3.71 1.28 3.22
CA TRP A 20 3.64 1.30 1.77
C TRP A 20 2.34 1.95 1.28
N THR A 21 2.36 2.50 0.07
CA THR A 21 1.16 2.96 -0.63
C THR A 21 0.95 2.15 -1.90
N GLN A 22 -0.26 2.14 -2.45
CA GLN A 22 -0.51 1.46 -3.72
C GLN A 22 0.39 1.99 -4.85
N THR A 23 0.70 3.28 -4.86
CA THR A 23 1.62 3.88 -5.84
C THR A 23 3.06 3.43 -5.62
N THR A 24 3.57 3.49 -4.40
CA THR A 24 4.96 3.07 -4.15
C THR A 24 5.14 1.59 -4.42
N LEU A 25 4.13 0.75 -4.09
CA LEU A 25 4.11 -0.66 -4.50
C LEU A 25 4.08 -0.82 -6.02
N SER A 26 3.24 -0.05 -6.73
CA SER A 26 3.16 -0.17 -8.19
C SER A 26 4.47 0.20 -8.87
N VAL A 27 5.13 1.26 -8.38
CA VAL A 27 6.45 1.70 -8.83
C VAL A 27 7.51 0.61 -8.58
N GLU A 28 7.65 0.14 -7.34
CA GLU A 28 8.72 -0.81 -7.00
C GLU A 28 8.51 -2.18 -7.64
N ILE A 29 7.26 -2.60 -7.83
CA ILE A 29 6.93 -3.84 -8.54
C ILE A 29 7.06 -3.66 -10.06
N GLY A 30 6.99 -2.43 -10.56
CA GLY A 30 7.05 -2.10 -11.99
C GLY A 30 5.74 -2.40 -12.73
N VAL A 31 4.60 -2.16 -12.10
CA VAL A 31 3.25 -2.36 -12.65
C VAL A 31 2.43 -1.08 -12.59
N ASP A 32 1.35 -1.00 -13.38
CA ASP A 32 0.41 0.11 -13.26
C ASP A 32 -0.30 0.12 -11.90
N PHE A 33 -0.64 1.31 -11.40
CA PHE A 33 -1.47 1.50 -10.22
C PHE A 33 -2.76 0.66 -10.26
N SER A 34 -3.40 0.59 -11.44
CA SER A 34 -4.63 -0.18 -11.64
C SER A 34 -4.45 -1.69 -11.42
N THR A 35 -3.25 -2.22 -11.62
CA THR A 35 -2.90 -3.62 -11.37
C THR A 35 -2.87 -3.91 -9.88
N VAL A 36 -2.17 -3.09 -9.09
CA VAL A 36 -2.15 -3.20 -7.62
C VAL A 36 -3.55 -3.02 -7.03
N TYR A 37 -4.31 -2.04 -7.54
CA TYR A 37 -5.71 -1.85 -7.15
C TYR A 37 -6.57 -3.10 -7.40
N ARG A 38 -6.42 -3.77 -8.56
CA ARG A 38 -7.14 -5.01 -8.87
C ARG A 38 -6.72 -6.17 -7.96
N TRP A 39 -5.45 -6.25 -7.57
CA TRP A 39 -4.98 -7.24 -6.60
C TRP A 39 -5.60 -7.01 -5.23
N LEU A 40 -5.59 -5.77 -4.74
CA LEU A 40 -6.20 -5.40 -3.46
C LEU A 40 -7.73 -5.63 -3.43
N LYS A 41 -8.41 -5.48 -4.57
CA LYS A 41 -9.83 -5.84 -4.70
C LYS A 41 -10.09 -7.32 -4.95
N GLY A 42 -9.04 -8.17 -4.96
CA GLY A 42 -9.17 -9.61 -5.20
C GLY A 42 -9.61 -9.98 -6.61
N LYS A 43 -9.55 -9.04 -7.56
CA LYS A 43 -10.02 -9.21 -8.95
C LYS A 43 -8.97 -9.85 -9.85
N ALA A 44 -7.70 -9.78 -9.47
CA ALA A 44 -6.58 -10.36 -10.19
C ALA A 44 -5.49 -10.84 -9.21
N ILE A 45 -4.57 -11.66 -9.72
CA ILE A 45 -3.39 -12.15 -9.01
C ILE A 45 -2.24 -12.22 -10.02
N PRO A 46 -0.99 -11.88 -9.65
CA PRO A 46 0.13 -12.07 -10.55
C PRO A 46 0.36 -13.56 -10.86
N GLU A 47 0.72 -13.84 -12.11
CA GLU A 47 1.13 -15.18 -12.54
C GLU A 47 2.45 -15.55 -11.86
N THR A 48 2.58 -16.80 -11.40
CA THR A 48 3.69 -17.25 -10.54
C THR A 48 5.08 -17.04 -11.16
N ASP A 49 5.19 -17.12 -12.48
CA ASP A 49 6.46 -16.97 -13.19
C ASP A 49 6.66 -15.56 -13.78
N SER A 50 5.73 -14.64 -13.50
CA SER A 50 5.83 -13.26 -13.97
C SER A 50 6.87 -12.46 -13.20
N LYS A 51 7.49 -11.50 -13.89
CA LYS A 51 8.39 -10.52 -13.25
C LYS A 51 7.71 -9.82 -12.06
N ASN A 52 6.41 -9.53 -12.18
CA ASN A 52 5.63 -8.88 -11.14
C ASN A 52 5.53 -9.72 -9.87
N PHE A 53 5.41 -11.04 -10.01
CA PHE A 53 5.38 -11.98 -8.90
C PHE A 53 6.74 -12.05 -8.19
N LEU A 54 7.82 -12.11 -8.96
CA LEU A 54 9.18 -12.10 -8.44
C LEU A 54 9.51 -10.80 -7.68
N CYS A 55 9.14 -9.66 -8.25
CA CYS A 55 9.31 -8.36 -7.61
C CYS A 55 8.49 -8.24 -6.33
N LEU A 56 7.21 -8.65 -6.36
CA LEU A 56 6.38 -8.67 -5.15
C LEU A 56 7.00 -9.53 -4.06
N ALA A 57 7.43 -10.76 -4.39
CA ALA A 57 8.04 -11.67 -3.43
C ALA A 57 9.27 -11.06 -2.76
N LYS A 58 10.17 -10.48 -3.55
CA LYS A 58 11.38 -9.82 -3.07
C LYS A 58 11.05 -8.62 -2.19
N LEU A 59 10.10 -7.79 -2.61
CA LEU A 59 9.67 -6.60 -1.88
C LEU A 59 9.05 -6.95 -0.52
N SER A 60 8.31 -8.06 -0.43
CA SER A 60 7.75 -8.55 0.84
C SER A 60 8.69 -9.48 1.62
N GLY A 61 9.99 -9.47 1.33
CA GLY A 61 11.03 -10.16 2.12
C GLY A 61 11.12 -11.67 1.91
N GLY A 62 10.53 -12.19 0.84
CA GLY A 62 10.59 -13.60 0.47
C GLY A 62 11.16 -13.82 -0.94
N ASP A 63 10.92 -15.02 -1.45
CA ASP A 63 11.21 -15.44 -2.81
C ASP A 63 9.94 -16.00 -3.48
N SER A 64 10.03 -16.35 -4.77
CA SER A 64 8.87 -16.86 -5.50
C SER A 64 8.28 -18.12 -4.87
N GLU A 65 9.12 -19.01 -4.35
CA GLU A 65 8.68 -20.29 -3.81
C GLU A 65 7.91 -20.09 -2.51
N THR A 66 8.46 -19.30 -1.59
CA THR A 66 7.82 -18.95 -0.31
C THR A 66 6.54 -18.13 -0.52
N LEU A 67 6.52 -17.18 -1.47
CA LEU A 67 5.30 -16.44 -1.81
C LEU A 67 4.22 -17.38 -2.36
N LYS A 68 4.60 -18.31 -3.24
CA LYS A 68 3.67 -19.31 -3.78
C LYS A 68 3.11 -20.21 -2.67
N GLN A 69 3.98 -20.73 -1.80
CA GLN A 69 3.58 -21.56 -0.66
C GLN A 69 2.61 -20.82 0.27
N TYR A 70 2.85 -19.53 0.52
CA TYR A 70 1.93 -18.69 1.26
C TYR A 70 0.60 -18.54 0.52
N LEU A 71 0.60 -18.12 -0.74
CA LEU A 71 -0.63 -17.89 -1.48
C LEU A 71 -1.50 -19.16 -1.62
N ASP A 72 -0.88 -20.33 -1.74
CA ASP A 72 -1.58 -21.61 -1.93
C ASP A 72 -2.14 -22.21 -0.63
N GLY A 73 -1.65 -21.79 0.53
CA GLY A 73 -2.17 -22.30 1.81
C GLY A 73 -1.17 -23.03 2.68
N TYR A 74 0.03 -23.33 2.17
CA TYR A 74 0.97 -24.25 2.79
C TYR A 74 1.68 -23.67 4.01
N ILE A 75 1.95 -22.36 3.99
CA ILE A 75 2.52 -21.62 5.13
C ILE A 75 1.61 -20.48 5.57
N SER A 76 1.72 -20.05 6.82
CA SER A 76 1.02 -18.86 7.34
C SER A 76 1.70 -17.57 6.89
N LEU A 77 0.99 -16.44 7.01
CA LEU A 77 1.56 -15.11 6.76
C LEU A 77 2.77 -14.83 7.66
N SER A 78 2.68 -15.19 8.95
CA SER A 78 3.80 -15.02 9.90
C SER A 78 5.04 -15.83 9.52
N THR A 79 4.87 -17.03 8.98
CA THR A 79 5.99 -17.85 8.49
C THR A 79 6.61 -17.23 7.24
N TYR A 80 5.78 -16.70 6.32
CA TYR A 80 6.25 -16.01 5.13
C TYR A 80 7.06 -14.74 5.47
N LEU A 81 6.55 -13.94 6.40
CA LEU A 81 7.16 -12.67 6.81
C LEU A 81 8.29 -12.82 7.85
N LYS A 82 8.71 -14.05 8.19
CA LYS A 82 9.70 -14.29 9.24
C LYS A 82 11.03 -13.56 9.00
N ASN A 83 11.39 -13.38 7.74
CA ASN A 83 12.61 -12.69 7.32
C ASN A 83 12.32 -11.26 6.79
N PHE A 84 11.07 -10.81 6.86
CA PHE A 84 10.70 -9.47 6.44
C PHE A 84 10.99 -8.48 7.58
N ASP A 85 12.11 -7.78 7.48
CA ASP A 85 12.42 -6.70 8.42
C ASP A 85 11.64 -5.44 8.04
N LEU A 86 10.68 -5.04 8.89
CA LEU A 86 9.93 -3.80 8.72
C LEU A 86 10.81 -2.57 8.76
N ALA A 87 11.92 -2.57 9.51
CA ALA A 87 12.79 -1.41 9.64
C ALA A 87 13.65 -1.19 8.39
N GLU A 88 14.14 -2.27 7.76
CA GLU A 88 14.92 -2.19 6.52
C GLU A 88 14.05 -1.95 5.28
N ASN A 89 12.83 -2.52 5.25
CA ASN A 89 11.88 -2.41 4.14
C ASN A 89 10.82 -1.31 4.31
N SER A 90 10.91 -0.52 5.39
CA SER A 90 10.19 0.76 5.47
C SER A 90 10.81 1.74 4.48
N LEU A 91 9.99 2.61 3.89
CA LEU A 91 10.38 3.59 2.86
C LEU A 91 11.51 4.55 3.27
N ASN A 92 12.02 4.45 4.50
CA ASN A 92 13.09 5.27 5.06
C ASN A 92 14.49 4.96 4.47
N ASN A 93 14.65 3.85 3.75
CA ASN A 93 15.92 3.48 3.09
C ASN A 93 15.87 3.55 1.56
N ALA A 94 14.77 4.01 0.97
CA ALA A 94 14.78 4.36 -0.44
C ALA A 94 15.69 5.58 -0.60
N THR A 95 16.91 5.33 -1.07
CA THR A 95 17.79 6.38 -1.60
C THR A 95 16.94 7.30 -2.44
N VAL A 96 16.91 8.57 -2.07
CA VAL A 96 16.28 9.65 -2.81
C VAL A 96 16.98 9.71 -4.17
N ASP A 97 16.55 8.84 -5.09
CA ASP A 97 16.97 8.91 -6.46
C ASP A 97 16.25 10.14 -7.00
N THR A 98 17.04 11.15 -7.32
CA THR A 98 16.66 12.57 -7.53
C THR A 98 15.91 12.78 -8.84
N LYS A 99 15.03 11.85 -9.22
CA LYS A 99 14.38 11.79 -10.52
C LYS A 99 12.86 11.64 -10.46
N TYR A 100 12.24 11.97 -9.34
CA TYR A 100 10.79 12.19 -9.28
C TYR A 100 10.52 13.68 -9.52
N PRO A 101 10.10 14.09 -10.73
CA PRO A 101 9.72 15.48 -10.96
C PRO A 101 8.51 15.78 -10.07
N VAL A 102 8.60 16.88 -9.32
CA VAL A 102 7.57 17.42 -8.42
C VAL A 102 6.20 17.45 -9.09
N GLU A 103 6.18 17.57 -10.42
CA GLU A 103 5.04 17.51 -11.31
C GLU A 103 4.26 16.19 -11.23
N GLN A 104 4.93 15.04 -11.15
CA GLN A 104 4.27 13.73 -11.01
C GLN A 104 3.67 13.55 -9.62
N ILE A 105 4.35 14.01 -8.57
CA ILE A 105 3.80 14.02 -7.21
C ILE A 105 2.56 14.92 -7.16
N LYS A 106 2.61 16.09 -7.83
CA LYS A 106 1.49 17.02 -7.91
C LYS A 106 0.29 16.43 -8.65
N GLU A 107 0.51 15.79 -9.80
CA GLU A 107 -0.55 15.12 -10.55
C GLU A 107 -1.18 13.98 -9.75
N GLU A 108 -0.36 13.20 -9.04
CA GLU A 108 -0.85 12.09 -8.23
C GLU A 108 -1.66 12.58 -7.02
N VAL A 109 -1.18 13.61 -6.33
CA VAL A 109 -1.92 14.24 -5.23
C VAL A 109 -3.25 14.80 -5.73
N LEU A 110 -3.26 15.46 -6.89
CA LEU A 110 -4.49 15.96 -7.51
C LEU A 110 -5.45 14.84 -7.88
N ALA A 111 -4.97 13.76 -8.50
CA ALA A 111 -5.80 12.61 -8.85
C ALA A 111 -6.44 11.98 -7.61
N ARG A 112 -5.69 11.85 -6.51
CA ARG A 112 -6.22 11.36 -5.22
C ARG A 112 -7.28 12.30 -4.65
N ILE A 113 -7.06 13.61 -4.67
CA ILE A 113 -8.06 14.61 -4.24
C ILE A 113 -9.35 14.49 -5.07
N TYR A 114 -9.26 14.29 -6.39
CA TYR A 114 -10.42 14.14 -7.27
C TYR A 114 -11.19 12.82 -7.09
N THR A 115 -10.57 11.79 -6.49
CA THR A 115 -11.25 10.52 -6.17
C THR A 115 -11.99 10.53 -4.85
N LEU A 116 -11.78 11.56 -4.02
CA LEU A 116 -12.51 11.72 -2.76
C LEU A 116 -13.87 12.37 -3.05
N ASP A 117 -14.92 11.89 -2.39
CA ASP A 117 -16.22 12.54 -2.46
C ASP A 117 -16.10 13.93 -1.81
N PRO A 118 -16.49 15.01 -2.52
CA PRO A 118 -16.47 16.37 -1.95
C PRO A 118 -17.23 16.48 -0.62
N VAL A 119 -18.23 15.63 -0.39
CA VAL A 119 -19.00 15.58 0.87
C VAL A 119 -18.15 15.03 2.01
N ASP A 120 -17.40 13.96 1.77
CA ASP A 120 -16.53 13.34 2.79
C ASP A 120 -15.37 14.28 3.17
N ILE A 121 -14.81 15.00 2.18
CA ILE A 121 -13.78 16.02 2.43
C ILE A 121 -14.34 17.16 3.29
N ALA A 122 -15.54 17.65 2.95
CA ALA A 122 -16.18 18.73 3.68
C ALA A 122 -16.48 18.34 5.13
N ASP A 123 -16.90 17.09 5.37
CA ASP A 123 -17.19 16.58 6.71
C ASP A 123 -15.93 16.52 7.60
N ILE A 124 -14.81 16.02 7.06
CA ILE A 124 -13.53 15.98 7.77
C ILE A 124 -13.04 17.39 8.12
N ILE A 125 -13.12 18.33 7.17
CA ILE A 125 -12.71 19.72 7.41
C ILE A 125 -13.61 20.36 8.46
N SER A 126 -14.94 20.20 8.34
CA SER A 126 -15.91 20.76 9.28
C SER A 126 -15.68 20.23 10.70
N THR A 127 -15.53 18.91 10.84
CA THR A 127 -15.26 18.26 12.14
C THR A 127 -13.94 18.74 12.74
N SER A 128 -12.90 18.89 11.93
CA SER A 128 -11.60 19.39 12.38
C SER A 128 -11.66 20.84 12.84
N VAL A 129 -12.38 21.70 12.11
CA VAL A 129 -12.59 23.11 12.48
C VAL A 129 -13.39 23.21 13.79
N ALA A 130 -14.44 22.41 13.95
CA ALA A 130 -15.22 22.36 15.18
C ALA A 130 -14.35 21.94 16.38
N PHE A 131 -13.54 20.89 16.22
CA PHE A 131 -12.61 20.44 17.25
C PHE A 131 -11.60 21.53 17.66
N LEU A 132 -11.04 22.25 16.68
CA LEU A 132 -10.10 23.36 16.93
C LEU A 132 -10.78 24.56 17.62
N ALA A 133 -12.03 24.85 17.27
CA ALA A 133 -12.80 25.91 17.92
C ALA A 133 -13.16 25.57 19.38
N GLU A 134 -13.52 24.30 19.65
CA GLU A 134 -13.83 23.79 20.98
C GLU A 134 -12.58 23.78 21.89
N SER A 135 -11.47 23.27 21.38
CA SER A 135 -10.18 23.23 22.10
C SER A 135 -9.65 24.65 22.39
N ARG A 136 -9.88 25.61 21.51
CA ARG A 136 -9.57 27.03 21.77
C ARG A 136 -10.46 27.65 22.84
N LYS A 137 -11.74 27.27 22.93
CA LYS A 137 -12.64 27.69 24.03
C LYS A 137 -12.22 27.10 25.37
N ALA A 138 -11.74 25.86 25.40
CA ALA A 138 -11.25 25.21 26.60
C ALA A 138 -9.95 25.84 27.16
N ALA A 139 -9.12 26.42 26.29
CA ALA A 139 -7.85 27.06 26.68
C ALA A 139 -7.99 28.52 27.19
N ILE A 140 -9.18 29.14 27.09
CA ILE A 140 -9.44 30.55 27.46
C ILE A 140 -10.30 30.65 28.75
N ARG A 141 -10.54 29.53 29.44
CA ARG A 141 -11.15 29.48 30.78
C ARG A 141 -10.10 29.16 31.84
#